data_AF-J2VXG7-F1
#
_entry.id   AF-J2VXG7-F1
#
_cell.length_a   1.000
_cell.length_b   1.000
_cell.length_c   1.000
_cell.angle_alpha   90.00
_cell.angle_beta   90.00
_cell.angle_gamma   90.00
#
_symmetry.space_group_name_H-M   'P 1'
#
loop_
_entity.id
_entity.type
_entity.pdbx_description
1 polymer ?
#
loop_
_entity_poly.entity_id
_entity_poly.type
_entity_poly.pdbx_seq_one_letter_code
_entity_poly.pdbx_strand_id
1 'polypeptide(L)'
;MNGRVVPTENPEVAGEKLLASMLAGTAIHAKTSNKLRQAISHIDAAKQQVALARAAADQSLLRAKSAPRPHEISNPAFVELFEAHQRDREVLFAAMRALENARSAVE
;
A
#
# COMPACT_ATOMS: atom_id res chain seq x y z
N MET A 1 -32.16 4.29 -61.25
CA MET A 1 -31.86 5.49 -60.46
C MET A 1 -31.54 5.04 -59.04
N ASN A 2 -30.25 4.90 -58.69
CA ASN A 2 -29.83 4.42 -57.37
C ASN A 2 -29.42 5.62 -56.52
N GLY A 3 -30.33 6.07 -55.65
CA GLY A 3 -30.09 7.17 -54.71
C GLY A 3 -29.12 6.72 -53.61
N ARG A 4 -27.94 7.35 -53.56
CA ARG A 4 -27.05 7.29 -52.39
C ARG A 4 -27.77 7.98 -51.23
N VAL A 5 -28.15 7.21 -50.21
CA VAL A 5 -28.54 7.75 -48.91
C VAL A 5 -27.27 8.23 -48.23
N VAL A 6 -27.06 9.56 -48.23
CA VAL A 6 -26.00 10.20 -47.45
C VAL A 6 -26.49 10.23 -46.00
N PRO A 7 -25.75 9.68 -45.02
CA PRO A 7 -26.11 9.85 -43.63
C PRO A 7 -25.92 11.32 -43.27
N THR A 8 -27.01 12.06 -43.11
CA THR A 8 -26.99 13.39 -42.51
C THR A 8 -26.79 13.23 -41.02
N GLU A 9 -25.55 13.00 -40.61
CA GLU A 9 -25.17 13.09 -39.19
C GLU A 9 -25.30 14.55 -38.78
N ASN A 10 -26.26 14.83 -37.90
CA ASN A 10 -26.57 16.17 -37.44
C ASN A 10 -25.34 16.73 -36.70
N PRO A 11 -24.78 17.89 -37.08
CA PRO A 11 -23.53 18.40 -36.52
C PRO A 11 -23.60 18.68 -35.01
N GLU A 12 -24.79 18.96 -34.46
CA GLU A 12 -25.01 19.05 -33.00
C GLU A 12 -24.73 17.71 -32.29
N VAL A 13 -25.24 16.61 -32.83
CA VAL A 13 -25.06 15.27 -32.23
C VAL A 13 -23.60 14.82 -32.31
N ALA A 14 -22.87 15.22 -33.35
CA ALA A 14 -21.43 15.00 -33.46
C ALA A 14 -20.64 15.83 -32.42
N GLY A 15 -21.05 17.07 -32.17
CA GLY A 15 -20.45 17.95 -31.15
C GLY A 15 -20.67 17.43 -29.72
N GLU A 16 -21.87 16.96 -29.40
CA GLU A 16 -22.18 16.37 -28.08
C GLU A 16 -21.37 15.10 -27.81
N LYS A 17 -21.21 14.22 -28.81
CA LYS A 17 -20.39 13.00 -28.70
C LYS A 17 -18.91 13.33 -28.47
N LEU A 18 -18.39 14.35 -29.15
CA LEU A 18 -17.01 14.83 -28.94
C LEU A 18 -16.82 15.41 -27.54
N LEU A 19 -17.75 16.25 -27.08
CA LEU A 19 -17.71 16.82 -25.73
C LEU A 19 -17.77 15.73 -24.65
N ALA A 20 -18.67 14.76 -24.80
CA ALA A 20 -18.78 13.61 -23.90
C ALA A 20 -17.50 12.77 -23.87
N SER A 21 -16.85 12.57 -25.02
CA SER A 21 -15.57 11.86 -25.13
C SER A 21 -14.43 12.62 -24.42
N MET A 22 -14.38 13.94 -24.55
CA MET A 22 -13.40 14.78 -23.83
C MET A 22 -13.62 14.77 -22.32
N LEU A 23 -14.87 14.89 -21.86
CA LEU A 23 -15.23 14.77 -20.44
C LEU A 23 -14.92 13.38 -19.87
N ALA A 24 -15.15 12.32 -20.65
CA ALA A 24 -14.77 10.96 -20.25
C ALA A 24 -13.24 10.81 -20.14
N GLY A 25 -12.48 11.37 -21.09
CA GLY A 25 -11.02 11.35 -21.06
C GLY A 25 -10.43 12.06 -19.83
N THR A 26 -10.97 13.22 -19.45
CA THR A 26 -10.54 13.94 -18.24
C THR A 26 -10.94 13.20 -16.95
N ALA A 27 -12.12 12.58 -16.91
CA ALA A 27 -12.55 11.76 -15.78
C ALA A 27 -11.68 10.51 -15.58
N ILE A 28 -11.26 9.85 -16.67
CA ILE A 28 -10.34 8.71 -16.63
C ILE A 28 -8.98 9.17 -16.09
N HIS A 29 -8.46 10.29 -16.59
CA HIS A 29 -7.18 10.84 -16.15
C HIS A 29 -7.19 11.21 -14.65
N ALA A 30 -8.27 11.85 -14.18
CA ALA A 30 -8.48 12.18 -12.78
C ALA A 30 -8.61 10.94 -11.87
N LYS A 31 -9.21 9.86 -12.36
CA LYS A 31 -9.34 8.59 -11.62
C LYS A 31 -7.98 7.89 -11.49
N THR A 32 -7.18 7.87 -12.56
CA THR A 32 -5.84 7.28 -12.56
C THR A 32 -4.89 8.05 -11.64
N SER A 33 -4.92 9.39 -11.67
CA SER A 33 -4.07 10.22 -10.80
C SER A 33 -4.42 10.06 -9.31
N ASN A 34 -5.71 9.93 -8.98
CA ASN A 34 -6.15 9.65 -7.61
C ASN A 34 -5.72 8.26 -7.12
N LYS A 35 -5.83 7.22 -7.96
CA LYS A 35 -5.35 5.87 -7.62
C LYS A 35 -3.85 5.85 -7.36
N LEU A 36 -3.06 6.51 -8.20
CA LEU A 36 -1.61 6.62 -8.01
C LEU A 36 -1.26 7.34 -6.71
N ARG A 37 -1.92 8.47 -6.42
CA ARG A 37 -1.71 9.21 -5.16
C ARG A 37 -2.07 8.37 -3.94
N GLN A 38 -3.18 7.64 -3.99
CA GLN A 38 -3.58 6.72 -2.91
C GLN A 38 -2.52 5.64 -2.71
N ALA A 39 -2.03 5.03 -3.80
CA ALA A 39 -1.06 3.96 -3.70
C ALA A 39 0.30 4.43 -3.16
N ILE A 40 0.78 5.61 -3.57
CA ILE A 40 1.96 6.25 -2.98
C ILE A 40 1.75 6.49 -1.48
N SER A 41 0.59 7.02 -1.09
CA SER A 41 0.25 7.22 0.33
C SER A 41 0.22 5.92 1.13
N HIS A 42 -0.27 4.83 0.54
CA HIS A 42 -0.27 3.51 1.17
C HIS A 42 1.16 2.96 1.35
N ILE A 43 2.02 3.14 0.34
CA ILE A 43 3.43 2.77 0.41
C ILE A 43 4.13 3.55 1.53
N ASP A 44 3.93 4.86 1.63
CA ASP A 44 4.57 5.68 2.67
C ASP A 44 4.08 5.33 4.07
N ALA A 45 2.77 5.08 4.22
CA ALA A 45 2.23 4.55 5.47
C ALA A 45 2.86 3.20 5.84
N ALA A 46 3.01 2.28 4.88
CA ALA A 46 3.63 0.99 5.12
C ALA A 46 5.12 1.09 5.49
N LYS A 47 5.88 2.02 4.87
CA LYS A 47 7.27 2.30 5.26
C LYS A 47 7.35 2.79 6.72
N GLN A 48 6.44 3.68 7.12
CA GLN A 48 6.39 4.16 8.50
C GLN A 48 6.09 3.03 9.49
N GLN A 49 5.18 2.13 9.15
CA GLN A 49 4.87 0.95 9.97
C GLN A 49 6.09 0.03 10.11
N VAL A 50 6.83 -0.21 9.02
CA VAL A 50 8.08 -0.99 9.08
C VAL A 50 9.10 -0.33 10.01
N ALA A 51 9.27 1.00 9.92
CA ALA A 51 10.21 1.73 10.78
C ALA A 51 9.83 1.62 12.27
N LEU A 52 8.55 1.79 12.60
CA LEU A 52 8.04 1.66 13.98
C LEU A 52 8.19 0.22 14.51
N ALA A 53 7.80 -0.78 13.72
CA ALA A 53 7.92 -2.18 14.11
C ALA A 53 9.38 -2.59 14.30
N ARG A 54 10.29 -2.07 13.48
CA ARG A 54 11.73 -2.31 13.62
C ARG A 54 12.27 -1.71 14.91
N ALA A 55 11.89 -0.46 15.22
CA ALA A 55 12.28 0.17 16.47
C ALA A 55 11.77 -0.60 17.70
N ALA A 56 10.53 -1.10 17.66
CA ALA A 56 9.96 -1.93 18.72
C ALA A 56 10.73 -3.25 18.90
N ALA A 57 11.02 -3.96 17.80
CA ALA A 57 11.79 -5.21 17.83
C ALA A 57 13.24 -5.01 18.33
N ASP A 58 13.88 -3.91 17.96
CA ASP A 58 15.22 -3.54 18.44
C ASP A 58 15.18 -3.25 19.96
N GLN A 59 14.17 -2.51 20.44
CA GLN A 59 14.00 -2.21 21.87
C GLN A 59 13.68 -3.45 22.70
N SER A 60 12.82 -4.36 22.23
CA SER A 60 12.55 -5.61 22.95
C SER A 60 13.74 -6.55 22.97
N LEU A 61 14.56 -6.57 21.92
CA LEU A 61 15.82 -7.32 21.93
C LEU A 61 16.79 -6.78 22.99
N LEU A 62 16.91 -5.46 23.11
CA LEU A 62 17.73 -4.82 24.15
C LEU A 62 17.24 -5.19 25.55
N ARG A 63 15.91 -5.19 25.77
CA ARG A 63 15.33 -5.63 27.04
C ARG A 63 15.65 -7.10 27.34
N ALA A 64 15.46 -8.01 26.38
CA ALA A 64 15.80 -9.41 26.54
C ALA A 64 17.30 -9.62 26.88
N LYS A 65 18.20 -8.87 26.22
CA LYS A 65 19.64 -8.89 26.51
C LYS A 65 20.01 -8.32 27.88
N SER A 66 19.20 -7.40 28.41
CA SER A 66 19.39 -6.82 29.74
C SER A 66 18.84 -7.69 30.88
N ALA A 67 18.14 -8.79 30.56
CA ALA A 67 17.62 -9.72 31.55
C ALA A 67 18.75 -10.27 32.45
N PRO A 68 18.46 -10.58 33.72
CA PRO A 68 19.40 -11.29 34.59
C PRO A 68 19.93 -12.56 33.91
N ARG A 69 21.18 -12.92 34.16
CA ARG A 69 21.75 -14.17 33.66
C ARG A 69 21.27 -15.36 34.52
N PRO A 70 21.22 -16.58 33.98
CA PRO A 70 21.60 -16.97 32.60
C PRO A 70 20.53 -16.65 31.55
N HIS A 71 20.93 -16.46 30.29
CA HIS A 71 20.01 -16.31 29.16
C HIS A 71 19.63 -17.68 28.61
N GLU A 72 18.92 -18.44 29.43
CA GLU A 72 18.53 -19.83 29.16
C GLU A 72 17.04 -20.00 29.42
N ILE A 73 16.45 -21.07 28.87
CA ILE A 73 15.02 -21.38 29.01
C ILE A 73 14.58 -21.62 30.46
N SER A 74 15.53 -21.89 31.36
CA SER A 74 15.31 -22.07 32.79
C SER A 74 15.10 -20.74 33.53
N ASN A 75 15.48 -19.61 32.93
CA ASN A 75 15.31 -18.28 33.52
C ASN A 75 13.99 -17.65 33.02
N PRO A 76 12.94 -17.61 33.85
CA PRO A 76 11.62 -17.14 33.42
C PRO A 76 11.64 -15.67 33.00
N ALA A 77 12.46 -14.82 33.63
CA ALA A 77 12.55 -13.40 33.28
C ALA A 77 13.17 -13.19 31.89
N PHE A 78 14.16 -14.00 31.51
CA PHE A 78 14.70 -13.98 30.16
C PHE A 78 13.68 -14.50 29.14
N VAL A 79 13.02 -15.63 29.44
CA VAL A 79 12.02 -16.24 28.56
C VAL A 79 10.90 -15.26 28.23
N GLU A 80 10.30 -14.61 29.23
CA GLU A 80 9.22 -13.65 29.02
C GLU A 80 9.64 -12.48 28.11
N LEU A 81 10.82 -11.91 28.35
CA LEU A 81 11.34 -10.81 27.54
C LEU A 81 11.71 -11.27 26.12
N PHE A 82 12.20 -12.49 25.97
CA PHE A 82 12.54 -13.06 24.67
C PHE A 82 11.28 -13.40 23.87
N GLU A 83 10.22 -13.92 24.50
CA GLU A 83 8.92 -14.14 23.86
C GLU A 83 8.26 -12.82 23.43
N ALA A 84 8.36 -11.77 24.24
CA ALA A 84 7.94 -10.43 23.82
C ALA A 84 8.71 -9.97 22.57
N HIS A 85 10.03 -10.18 22.52
CA HIS A 85 10.83 -9.87 21.35
C HIS A 85 10.42 -10.68 20.11
N GLN A 86 10.10 -11.96 20.26
CA GLN A 86 9.64 -12.79 19.15
C GLN A 86 8.32 -12.29 18.56
N ARG A 87 7.37 -11.86 19.41
CA ARG A 87 6.13 -11.21 18.96
C ARG A 87 6.39 -9.92 18.18
N ASP A 88 7.29 -9.06 18.68
CA ASP A 88 7.64 -7.82 17.98
C ASP A 88 8.30 -8.09 16.61
N ARG A 89 9.11 -9.15 16.52
CA ARG A 89 9.69 -9.59 15.23
C ARG A 89 8.63 -10.07 14.25
N GLU A 90 7.61 -10.79 14.71
CA GLU A 90 6.50 -11.20 13.85
C GLU A 90 5.73 -10.01 13.31
N VAL A 91 5.51 -8.98 14.13
CA VAL A 91 4.90 -7.70 13.70
C VAL A 91 5.76 -7.01 12.65
N LEU A 92 7.09 -6.97 12.82
CA LEU A 92 8.02 -6.44 11.82
C LEU A 92 7.89 -7.20 10.49
N PHE A 93 7.88 -8.54 10.51
CA PHE A 93 7.73 -9.33 9.29
C PHE A 93 6.36 -9.14 8.62
N ALA A 94 5.29 -8.94 9.40
CA ALA A 94 3.98 -8.60 8.87
C ALA A 94 3.99 -7.21 8.19
N ALA A 95 4.62 -6.21 8.80
CA ALA A 95 4.77 -4.87 8.22
C ALA A 95 5.59 -4.89 6.92
N MET A 96 6.68 -5.67 6.88
CA MET A 96 7.50 -5.83 5.67
C MET A 96 6.70 -6.47 4.52
N ARG A 97 5.90 -7.50 4.81
CA ARG A 97 4.99 -8.10 3.82
C ARG A 97 3.93 -7.12 3.34
N ALA A 98 3.37 -6.30 4.24
CA ALA A 98 2.41 -5.28 3.85
C ALA A 98 3.02 -4.21 2.94
N LEU A 99 4.27 -3.80 3.21
CA LEU A 99 5.01 -2.87 2.34
C LEU A 99 5.26 -3.47 0.96
N GLU A 100 5.66 -4.73 0.89
CA GLU A 100 5.87 -5.43 -0.38
C GLU A 100 4.57 -5.48 -1.19
N ASN A 101 3.48 -5.92 -0.57
CA ASN A 101 2.16 -5.95 -1.21
C ASN A 101 1.71 -4.57 -1.71
N ALA A 102 2.00 -3.51 -0.95
CA ALA A 102 1.67 -2.14 -1.34
C ALA A 102 2.48 -1.67 -2.56
N ARG A 103 3.74 -2.12 -2.70
CA ARG A 103 4.58 -1.83 -3.87
C ARG A 103 4.11 -2.58 -5.11
N SER A 104 3.85 -3.88 -4.98
CA SER A 104 3.36 -4.71 -6.09
C SER A 104 1.98 -4.28 -6.61
N ALA A 105 1.20 -3.52 -5.83
CA ALA A 105 -0.08 -2.97 -6.27
C ALA A 105 0.04 -1.74 -7.20
N VAL A 106 1.25 -1.19 -7.36
CA VAL A 106 1.54 0.00 -8.19
C VAL A 106 2.25 -0.34 -9.49
N GLU A 107 2.92 -1.50 -9.52
CA GLU A 107 3.55 -2.08 -10.73
C GLU A 107 2.50 -2.63 -11.70
#